data_AF-A0A356U1W6-F1
#
_entry.id   AF-A0A356U1W6-F1
#
_cell.length_a   1.000
_cell.length_b   1.000
_cell.length_c   1.000
_cell.angle_alpha   90.00
_cell.angle_beta   90.00
_cell.angle_gamma   90.00
#
_symmetry.space_group_name_H-M   'P 1'
#
loop_
_entity.id
_entity.type
_entity.pdbx_description
1 polymer ?
#
loop_
_entity_poly.entity_id
_entity_poly.type
_entity_poly.pdbx_seq_one_letter_code
_entity_poly.pdbx_strand_id
1 'polypeptide(L)' 'MTDKDDAYWRGKLTPDEYHVLRQKGTERAFTGEYWNTTERGVYTCRGCGEVLFES' A
#
# COMPACT_ATOMS: atom_id res chain seq x y z
N MET A 1 5.95 13.14 -12.46
CA MET A 1 4.90 12.28 -11.89
C MET A 1 3.58 12.77 -12.48
N THR A 2 2.88 11.94 -13.25
CA THR A 2 1.54 12.29 -13.75
C THR A 2 0.65 12.52 -12.54
N ASP A 3 0.07 13.71 -12.42
CA ASP A 3 -0.80 14.07 -11.30
C ASP A 3 -2.06 13.21 -11.38
N LYS A 4 -2.11 12.17 -10.56
CA LYS A 4 -3.25 11.23 -10.48
C LYS A 4 -4.19 11.76 -9.41
N ASP A 5 -5.42 12.02 -9.80
CA ASP A 5 -6.47 12.56 -8.94
C ASP A 5 -6.98 11.52 -7.93
N ASP A 6 -7.82 11.98 -7.00
CA ASP A 6 -8.38 11.10 -5.97
C ASP A 6 -9.34 10.06 -6.56
N ALA A 7 -10.03 10.37 -7.65
CA ALA A 7 -10.92 9.42 -8.32
C ALA A 7 -10.13 8.22 -8.88
N TYR A 8 -8.99 8.48 -9.51
CA TYR A 8 -8.08 7.44 -9.97
C TYR A 8 -7.64 6.53 -8.82
N TRP A 9 -7.21 7.10 -7.69
CA TRP A 9 -6.70 6.30 -6.57
C TRP A 9 -7.78 5.51 -5.84
N ARG A 10 -8.99 6.08 -5.71
CA ARG A 10 -10.15 5.36 -5.14
C ARG A 10 -10.61 4.20 -6.03
N GLY A 11 -10.37 4.26 -7.33
CA GLY A 11 -10.62 3.14 -8.25
C GLY A 11 -9.51 2.09 -8.26
N LYS A 12 -8.26 2.48 -7.98
CA LYS A 12 -7.10 1.57 -8.00
C LYS A 12 -6.86 0.84 -6.68
N LEU A 13 -7.10 1.51 -5.55
CA LEU A 13 -6.77 1.02 -4.21
C LEU A 13 -8.02 0.49 -3.51
N THR A 14 -7.85 -0.43 -2.57
CA THR A 14 -8.92 -0.76 -1.63
C THR A 14 -9.20 0.45 -0.70
N PRO A 15 -10.36 0.50 -0.04
CA PRO A 15 -10.66 1.59 0.91
C PRO A 15 -9.59 1.75 2.00
N ASP A 16 -9.07 0.64 2.52
CA ASP A 16 -8.03 0.64 3.57
C ASP A 16 -6.68 1.09 3.03
N GLU A 17 -6.27 0.60 1.84
CA GLU A 17 -5.04 1.06 1.17
C GLU A 17 -5.11 2.56 0.86
N TYR A 18 -6.26 3.08 0.41
CA TYR A 18 -6.44 4.50 0.17
C TYR A 18 -6.34 5.31 1.48
N HIS A 19 -6.97 4.83 2.55
CA HIS A 19 -6.89 5.48 3.86
C HIS A 19 -5.44 5.57 4.36
N VAL A 20 -4.69 4.48 4.31
CA VAL A 20 -3.29 4.45 4.75
C VAL A 20 -2.40 5.31 3.83
N LEU A 21 -2.44 5.07 2.51
CA LEU A 21 -1.47 5.67 1.58
C LEU A 21 -1.75 7.14 1.24
N ARG A 22 -3.03 7.57 1.23
CA ARG A 22 -3.43 8.92 0.80
C ARG A 22 -3.93 9.79 1.95
N GLN A 23 -4.57 9.19 2.96
CA GLN A 23 -5.08 9.93 4.13
C GLN A 23 -4.15 9.87 5.34
N LYS A 24 -2.96 9.27 5.19
CA LYS A 24 -1.98 9.09 6.29
C LYS A 24 -2.57 8.33 7.48
N GLY A 25 -3.50 7.43 7.21
CA GLY A 25 -4.05 6.52 8.19
C GLY A 25 -3.06 5.41 8.57
N THR A 26 -3.45 4.62 9.56
CA THR A 26 -2.70 3.44 10.00
C THR A 26 -3.63 2.25 9.98
N GLU A 27 -3.18 1.12 9.44
CA GLU A 27 -3.93 -0.13 9.51
C GLU A 27 -4.10 -0.59 10.96
N ARG A 28 -5.11 -1.44 11.20
CA ARG A 28 -5.32 -2.01 12.52
C ARG A 28 -4.16 -2.97 12.86
N ALA A 29 -3.77 -2.98 14.13
CA ALA A 29 -2.72 -3.86 14.61
C ALA A 29 -3.03 -5.33 14.30
N PHE A 30 -2.03 -6.05 13.80
CA PHE A 30 -2.07 -7.49 13.47
C PHE A 30 -3.09 -7.89 12.40
N THR A 31 -3.49 -6.96 11.53
CA THR A 31 -4.43 -7.26 10.41
C THR A 31 -3.84 -7.00 9.03
N GLY A 32 -2.68 -6.35 8.91
CA GLY A 32 -2.05 -6.09 7.62
C GLY A 32 -1.56 -7.36 6.94
N GLU A 33 -1.71 -7.49 5.62
CA GLU A 33 -1.40 -8.72 4.87
C GLU A 33 -0.03 -9.34 5.20
N TYR A 34 0.97 -8.49 5.45
CA TYR A 34 2.35 -8.90 5.67
C TYR A 34 2.80 -8.91 7.14
N TRP A 35 1.88 -8.75 8.10
CA TRP A 35 2.24 -8.58 9.53
C TRP A 35 3.02 -9.77 10.12
N ASN A 36 2.86 -10.96 9.56
CA ASN A 36 3.49 -12.21 10.02
C ASN A 36 4.09 -13.03 8.87
N THR A 37 4.47 -12.37 7.78
CA THR A 37 5.04 -13.05 6.61
C THR A 37 6.54 -13.24 6.78
N THR A 38 7.02 -14.45 6.53
CA THR A 38 8.45 -14.82 6.52
C THR A 38 8.91 -15.34 5.16
N GLU A 39 8.07 -15.16 4.14
CA GLU A 39 8.36 -15.58 2.77
C GLU A 39 9.47 -14.72 2.15
N ARG A 40 10.31 -15.37 1.34
CA ARG A 40 11.34 -14.68 0.54
C ARG A 40 10.70 -14.00 -0.66
N GLY A 41 10.93 -12.70 -0.81
CA GLY A 41 10.30 -11.90 -1.85
C GLY A 41 10.69 -10.43 -1.79
N VAL A 42 9.96 -9.62 -2.55
CA VAL A 42 10.20 -8.18 -2.69
C VAL A 42 8.90 -7.45 -2.40
N TYR A 43 8.94 -6.49 -1.48
CA TYR A 43 7.80 -5.64 -1.15
C TYR A 43 7.85 -4.38 -2.00
N THR A 44 6.89 -4.24 -2.90
CA THR A 44 6.76 -3.08 -3.79
C THR A 44 5.71 -2.09 -3.28
N CYS A 45 5.97 -0.80 -3.46
CA CYS A 45 5.02 0.27 -3.15
C CYS A 45 3.72 0.09 -3.93
N ARG A 46 2.59 -0.05 -3.23
CA ARG A 46 1.27 -0.21 -3.86
C ARG A 46 0.85 1.00 -4.72
N GLY A 47 1.38 2.18 -4.41
CA GLY A 47 1.16 3.41 -5.16
C GLY A 47 1.91 3.42 -6.50
N CYS A 48 3.23 3.45 -6.45
CA CYS A 48 4.11 3.66 -7.61
C CYS A 48 4.75 2.39 -8.19
N GLY A 49 4.73 1.26 -7.48
CA GLY A 49 5.35 0.00 -7.89
C GLY A 49 6.85 -0.11 -7.59
N GLU A 50 7.45 0.92 -6.99
CA GLU A 50 8.88 0.93 -6.64
C GLU A 50 9.21 -0.15 -5.59
N VAL A 51 10.40 -0.74 -5.67
CA VAL A 51 10.86 -1.70 -4.66
C VAL A 51 11.19 -0.95 -3.36
N LEU A 52 10.60 -1.40 -2.25
CA LEU A 52 10.83 -0.79 -0.93
C LEU A 52 11.69 -1.68 -0.03
N PHE A 53 11.44 -3.00 -0.04
CA PHE A 53 12.12 -3.95 0.83
C PHE A 53 12.34 -5.29 0.13
N GLU A 54 13.38 -6.02 0.55
CA GLU A 54 13.66 -7.42 0.19
C GLU A 54 13.73 -8.24 1.50
N SER A 55 13.15 -9.45 1.52
CA SER A 55 13.09 -10.33 2.71
C SER A 55 14.14 -11.43 2.80
#